data_AF-B4QWD0-F1
#
_entry.id   AF-B4QWD0-F1
#
_cell.length_a   1.000
_cell.length_b   1.000
_cell.length_c   1.000
_cell.angle_alpha   90.00
_cell.angle_beta   90.00
_cell.angle_gamma   90.00
#
_symmetry.space_group_name_H-M   'P 1'
#
loop_
_entity.id
_entity.type
_entity.pdbx_description
1 polymer ?
#
loop_
_entity_poly.entity_id
_entity_poly.type
_entity_poly.pdbx_seq_one_letter_code
_entity_poly.pdbx_strand_id
1 'polypeptide(L)'
;MHRIPLYMASEPRPEASEYITMSEVMCPRNLIECELFLKILRKTTDTVFLNFSEVAESCLNISKKCMNMKSPTVLKMTLQSLDEIICRAPSTSPTCVDAIMARSVLCIKNNQNATACNDLLYYESLDPALKTAEGTIISQILHCICLFVNREYEASKDKLSVVKGLIENGTLADQSEVSPFLALIKQHEERINKARTNVEFCKKVQTQDFAPFKGFKLTRKIPFASQACDYFEKSIEKSGGVFASCDVPKGEIVLVENPVYFQFSAPFLNCELCGVHQQQLYTCDNCRYRSYCSMSCMKSDAEVHQYECTGYKIGLIPMLEANMLFRLFCEAGEYILPAIVDYAMDGGILSNPRDAWTFILEHAQEEEKTYNLVGELLATAPDYNLLTREKYTEIVTTAFRLSVFHLQ
;
A
#
# COMPACT_ATOMS: atom_id res chain seq x y z
N MET A 1 -16.05 -0.79 -15.51
CA MET A 1 -17.42 -0.45 -15.06
C MET A 1 -18.10 0.68 -15.85
N HIS A 2 -17.41 1.32 -16.81
CA HIS A 2 -18.01 2.31 -17.74
C HIS A 2 -19.15 1.78 -18.62
N ARG A 3 -19.47 0.47 -18.55
CA ARG A 3 -20.47 -0.21 -19.38
C ARG A 3 -21.80 -0.51 -18.69
N ILE A 4 -21.91 -0.29 -17.38
CA ILE A 4 -23.22 -0.26 -16.71
C ILE A 4 -23.56 1.24 -16.61
N PRO A 5 -24.40 1.78 -17.50
CA PRO A 5 -24.74 3.20 -17.42
C PRO A 5 -25.58 3.46 -16.16
N LEU A 6 -25.32 4.57 -15.47
CA LEU A 6 -26.30 5.08 -14.52
C LEU A 6 -27.52 5.53 -15.32
N TYR A 7 -28.71 5.32 -14.76
CA TYR A 7 -29.90 5.97 -15.27
C TYR A 7 -29.76 7.48 -15.06
N MET A 8 -29.79 8.23 -16.15
CA MET A 8 -29.70 9.68 -16.17
C MET A 8 -30.84 10.20 -17.04
N ALA A 9 -31.68 11.10 -16.51
CA ALA A 9 -32.78 11.70 -17.26
C ALA A 9 -32.28 12.62 -18.39
N SER A 10 -31.12 13.24 -18.16
CA SER A 10 -30.36 14.08 -19.09
C SER A 10 -28.87 13.75 -18.99
N GLU A 11 -28.13 13.93 -20.09
CA GLU A 11 -26.67 13.81 -20.03
C GLU A 11 -26.06 14.90 -19.13
N PRO A 12 -25.14 14.54 -18.22
CA PRO A 12 -24.45 15.49 -17.35
C PRO A 12 -23.72 16.56 -18.16
N ARG A 13 -23.81 17.80 -17.70
CA ARG A 13 -23.17 18.96 -18.33
C ARG A 13 -22.13 19.54 -17.37
N PRO A 14 -20.87 19.74 -17.80
CA PRO A 14 -19.85 20.36 -16.97
C PRO A 14 -20.23 21.77 -16.47
N GLU A 15 -21.14 22.45 -17.17
CA GLU A 15 -21.63 23.78 -16.82
C GLU A 15 -22.69 23.78 -15.71
N ALA A 16 -23.29 22.63 -15.41
CA ALA A 16 -24.24 22.50 -14.30
C ALA A 16 -23.48 22.35 -12.98
N SER A 17 -24.00 22.92 -11.90
CA SER A 17 -23.39 22.72 -10.57
C SER A 17 -23.34 21.23 -10.20
N GLU A 18 -22.31 20.85 -9.45
CA GLU A 18 -22.07 19.49 -8.95
C GLU A 18 -23.28 18.99 -8.15
N TYR A 19 -23.89 19.87 -7.34
CA TYR A 19 -25.11 19.58 -6.58
C TYR A 19 -26.28 19.14 -7.48
N ILE A 20 -26.58 19.90 -8.54
CA ILE A 20 -27.65 19.56 -9.49
C ILE A 20 -27.36 18.21 -10.15
N THR A 21 -26.13 18.06 -10.64
CA THR A 21 -25.69 16.84 -11.34
C THR A 21 -25.81 15.61 -10.43
N MET A 22 -25.36 15.70 -9.19
CA MET A 22 -25.44 14.60 -8.23
C MET A 22 -26.88 14.30 -7.81
N SER A 23 -27.73 15.31 -7.68
CA SER A 23 -29.16 15.13 -7.36
C SER A 23 -29.91 14.35 -8.44
N GLU A 24 -29.54 14.52 -9.71
CA GLU A 24 -30.15 13.78 -10.83
C GLU A 24 -29.77 12.29 -10.83
N VAL A 25 -28.54 11.95 -10.42
CA VAL A 25 -28.08 10.55 -10.38
C VAL A 25 -28.45 9.83 -9.09
N MET A 26 -28.71 10.56 -7.99
CA MET A 26 -29.16 10.04 -6.69
C MET A 26 -30.65 9.65 -6.71
N CYS A 27 -31.04 8.77 -7.63
CA CYS A 27 -32.41 8.25 -7.73
C CYS A 27 -32.52 6.82 -7.18
N PRO A 28 -33.71 6.38 -6.70
CA PRO A 28 -33.91 5.04 -6.15
C PRO A 28 -33.45 3.91 -7.06
N ARG A 29 -33.63 4.07 -8.38
CA ARG A 29 -33.20 3.08 -9.37
C ARG A 29 -31.68 2.87 -9.33
N ASN A 30 -30.89 3.94 -9.43
CA ASN A 30 -29.43 3.85 -9.42
C ASN A 30 -28.90 3.30 -8.10
N LEU A 31 -29.52 3.67 -6.98
CA LEU A 31 -29.18 3.15 -5.65
C LEU A 31 -29.41 1.63 -5.58
N ILE A 32 -30.62 1.15 -5.93
CA ILE A 32 -30.96 -0.27 -5.91
C ILE A 32 -30.05 -1.07 -6.86
N GLU A 33 -29.83 -0.59 -8.09
CA GLU A 33 -28.97 -1.27 -9.06
C GLU A 33 -27.52 -1.36 -8.55
N CYS A 34 -26.98 -0.29 -7.95
CA CYS A 34 -25.63 -0.30 -7.38
C CYS A 34 -25.53 -1.20 -6.15
N GLU A 35 -26.50 -1.19 -5.24
CA GLU A 35 -26.51 -2.09 -4.08
C GLU A 35 -26.56 -3.57 -4.49
N LEU A 36 -27.40 -3.91 -5.47
CA LEU A 36 -27.47 -5.27 -6.00
C LEU A 36 -26.15 -5.69 -6.64
N PHE A 37 -25.52 -4.78 -7.39
CA PHE A 37 -24.21 -5.03 -7.99
C PHE A 37 -23.13 -5.25 -6.93
N LEU A 38 -23.06 -4.43 -5.87
CA LEU A 38 -22.15 -4.60 -4.75
C LEU A 38 -22.35 -5.95 -4.05
N LYS A 39 -23.61 -6.39 -3.86
CA LYS A 39 -23.93 -7.72 -3.29
C LYS A 39 -23.42 -8.86 -4.16
N ILE A 40 -23.54 -8.75 -5.48
CA ILE A 40 -23.00 -9.74 -6.42
C ILE A 40 -21.48 -9.78 -6.31
N LEU A 41 -20.79 -8.63 -6.35
CA LEU A 41 -19.33 -8.57 -6.22
C LEU A 41 -18.84 -9.19 -4.92
N ARG A 42 -19.49 -8.88 -3.79
CA ARG A 42 -19.19 -9.50 -2.48
C ARG A 42 -19.29 -11.02 -2.55
N LYS A 43 -20.44 -11.54 -2.99
CA LYS A 43 -20.69 -13.00 -3.07
C LYS A 43 -19.69 -13.71 -3.99
N THR A 44 -19.39 -13.13 -5.16
CA THR A 44 -18.44 -13.70 -6.11
C THR A 44 -17.03 -13.71 -5.52
N THR A 45 -16.61 -12.61 -4.89
CA THR A 45 -15.28 -12.51 -4.29
C THR A 45 -15.12 -13.49 -3.12
N ASP A 46 -16.10 -13.57 -2.22
CA ASP A 46 -16.04 -14.51 -1.08
C ASP A 46 -15.95 -15.96 -1.57
N THR A 47 -16.65 -16.31 -2.65
CA THR A 47 -16.55 -17.63 -3.30
C THR A 47 -15.15 -17.88 -3.85
N VAL A 48 -14.55 -16.88 -4.51
CA VAL A 48 -13.18 -16.98 -5.05
C VAL A 48 -12.15 -17.17 -3.92
N PHE A 49 -12.27 -16.41 -2.84
CA PHE A 49 -11.34 -16.53 -1.70
C PHE A 49 -11.50 -17.85 -0.96
N LEU A 50 -12.72 -18.36 -0.83
CA LEU A 50 -12.97 -19.70 -0.29
C LEU A 50 -12.25 -20.77 -1.12
N ASN A 51 -12.42 -20.73 -2.45
CA ASN A 51 -11.75 -21.67 -3.36
C ASN A 51 -10.22 -21.61 -3.23
N PHE A 52 -9.63 -20.41 -3.11
CA PHE A 52 -8.19 -20.28 -2.87
C PHE A 52 -7.76 -20.94 -1.56
N SER A 53 -8.52 -20.75 -0.49
CA SER A 53 -8.25 -21.37 0.79
C SER A 53 -8.33 -22.90 0.73
N GLU A 54 -9.30 -23.45 0.00
CA GLU A 54 -9.50 -24.90 -0.12
C GLU A 54 -8.38 -25.60 -0.89
N VAL A 55 -7.80 -24.96 -1.91
CA VAL A 55 -6.75 -25.57 -2.74
C VAL A 55 -5.33 -25.30 -2.25
N ALA A 56 -5.13 -24.30 -1.39
CA ALA A 56 -3.81 -23.82 -0.98
C ALA A 56 -2.91 -24.94 -0.40
N GLU A 57 -3.45 -25.81 0.45
CA GLU A 57 -2.68 -26.89 1.07
C GLU A 57 -2.21 -27.93 0.04
N SER A 58 -3.09 -28.30 -0.88
CA SER A 58 -2.74 -29.23 -1.98
C SER A 58 -1.64 -28.63 -2.87
N CYS A 59 -1.77 -27.34 -3.23
CA CYS A 59 -0.76 -26.62 -4.01
C CYS A 59 0.59 -26.52 -3.28
N LEU A 60 0.58 -26.29 -1.96
CA LEU A 60 1.78 -26.29 -1.13
C LEU A 60 2.46 -27.66 -1.12
N ASN A 61 1.69 -28.74 -0.96
CA ASN A 61 2.21 -30.10 -0.95
C ASN A 61 2.86 -30.49 -2.29
N ILE A 62 2.28 -30.06 -3.41
CA ILE A 62 2.88 -30.22 -4.74
C ILE A 62 4.18 -29.41 -4.84
N SER A 63 4.16 -28.15 -4.41
CA SER A 63 5.32 -27.25 -4.42
C SER A 63 6.49 -27.82 -3.63
N LYS A 64 6.25 -28.29 -2.39
CA LYS A 64 7.27 -28.92 -1.53
C LYS A 64 7.94 -30.12 -2.21
N LYS A 65 7.19 -30.95 -2.95
CA LYS A 65 7.75 -32.07 -3.74
C LYS A 65 8.63 -31.58 -4.90
N CYS A 66 8.19 -30.54 -5.59
CA CYS A 66 8.89 -29.99 -6.76
C CYS A 66 10.19 -29.23 -6.41
N MET A 67 10.31 -28.70 -5.19
CA MET A 67 11.52 -27.97 -4.72
C MET A 67 12.83 -28.78 -4.76
N ASN A 68 12.75 -30.11 -4.83
CA ASN A 68 13.92 -30.99 -4.89
C ASN A 68 14.27 -31.42 -6.32
N MET A 69 13.48 -31.00 -7.31
CA MET A 69 13.75 -31.27 -8.72
C MET A 69 14.85 -30.35 -9.25
N LYS A 70 15.66 -30.85 -10.20
CA LYS A 70 16.75 -30.07 -10.81
C LYS A 70 16.33 -29.24 -12.03
N SER A 71 15.07 -29.35 -12.46
CA SER A 71 14.58 -28.69 -13.67
C SER A 71 14.31 -27.19 -13.43
N PRO A 72 15.00 -26.26 -14.13
CA PRO A 72 14.79 -24.82 -13.95
C PRO A 72 13.35 -24.38 -14.21
N THR A 73 12.68 -24.98 -15.20
CA THR A 73 11.28 -24.70 -15.52
C THR A 73 10.35 -25.09 -14.37
N VAL A 74 10.58 -26.26 -13.77
CA VAL A 74 9.78 -26.72 -12.63
C VAL A 74 9.99 -25.83 -11.41
N LEU A 75 11.24 -25.44 -11.13
CA LEU A 75 11.56 -24.55 -10.00
C LEU A 75 10.94 -23.16 -10.18
N LYS A 76 10.91 -22.64 -11.42
CA LYS A 76 10.22 -21.38 -11.73
C LYS A 76 8.71 -21.49 -11.48
N MET A 77 8.06 -22.57 -11.93
CA MET A 77 6.63 -22.80 -11.68
C MET A 77 6.33 -23.02 -10.19
N THR A 78 7.25 -23.66 -9.47
CA THR A 78 7.14 -23.84 -8.02
C THR A 78 7.20 -22.51 -7.30
N LEU A 79 8.13 -21.62 -7.71
CA LEU A 79 8.20 -20.27 -7.15
C LEU A 79 6.89 -19.49 -7.40
N GLN A 80 6.36 -19.53 -8.63
CA GLN A 80 5.09 -18.90 -8.97
C GLN A 80 3.91 -19.44 -8.15
N SER A 81 3.86 -20.77 -7.93
CA SER A 81 2.83 -21.38 -7.09
C SER A 81 2.94 -20.94 -5.63
N LEU A 82 4.16 -20.81 -5.10
CA LEU A 82 4.38 -20.30 -3.74
C LEU A 82 4.00 -18.82 -3.63
N ASP A 83 4.34 -17.99 -4.63
CA ASP A 83 3.91 -16.60 -4.69
C ASP A 83 2.38 -16.47 -4.67
N GLU A 84 1.69 -17.32 -5.42
CA GLU A 84 0.23 -17.35 -5.46
C GLU A 84 -0.38 -17.72 -4.11
N ILE A 85 0.16 -18.74 -3.44
CA ILE A 85 -0.29 -19.12 -2.09
C ILE A 85 -0.10 -17.96 -1.12
N ILE A 86 1.08 -17.33 -1.11
CA ILE A 86 1.41 -16.23 -0.18
C ILE A 86 0.51 -15.01 -0.41
N CYS A 87 0.16 -14.71 -1.67
CA CYS A 87 -0.68 -13.57 -2.00
C CYS A 87 -2.18 -13.81 -1.77
N ARG A 88 -2.65 -15.07 -1.74
CA ARG A 88 -4.09 -15.39 -1.81
C ARG A 88 -4.60 -16.21 -0.62
N ALA A 89 -3.78 -17.06 -0.03
CA ALA A 89 -4.18 -17.85 1.14
C ALA A 89 -4.25 -16.98 2.40
N PRO A 90 -5.12 -17.31 3.38
CA PRO A 90 -5.16 -16.62 4.67
C PRO A 90 -3.77 -16.57 5.34
N SER A 91 -3.23 -15.40 5.74
CA SER A 91 -1.94 -15.37 6.47
C SER A 91 -2.04 -16.06 7.83
N THR A 92 -3.24 -16.11 8.39
CA THR A 92 -3.55 -16.82 9.64
C THR A 92 -3.60 -18.33 9.45
N SER A 93 -3.38 -18.84 8.23
CA SER A 93 -3.27 -20.27 7.98
C SER A 93 -1.82 -20.76 8.11
N PRO A 94 -1.59 -21.95 8.69
CA PRO A 94 -0.28 -22.60 8.67
C PRO A 94 0.25 -22.79 7.24
N THR A 95 -0.64 -22.98 6.26
CA THR A 95 -0.28 -23.12 4.84
C THR A 95 0.45 -21.89 4.30
N CYS A 96 0.02 -20.67 4.66
CA CYS A 96 0.70 -19.44 4.24
C CYS A 96 2.08 -19.32 4.90
N VAL A 97 2.15 -19.58 6.21
CA VAL A 97 3.40 -19.59 6.99
C VAL A 97 4.42 -20.57 6.38
N ASP A 98 3.98 -21.78 6.06
CA ASP A 98 4.80 -22.80 5.42
C ASP A 98 5.22 -22.43 3.99
N ALA A 99 4.34 -21.76 3.23
CA ALA A 99 4.66 -21.31 1.89
C ALA A 99 5.77 -20.25 1.90
N ILE A 100 5.74 -19.32 2.86
CA ILE A 100 6.79 -18.30 3.07
C ILE A 100 8.12 -18.98 3.40
N MET A 101 8.10 -19.95 4.32
CA MET A 101 9.28 -20.73 4.66
C MET A 101 9.83 -21.49 3.43
N ALA A 102 8.96 -22.20 2.70
CA ALA A 102 9.33 -22.94 1.50
C ALA A 102 9.92 -22.03 0.41
N ARG A 103 9.33 -20.85 0.20
CA ARG A 103 9.83 -19.85 -0.74
C ARG A 103 11.20 -19.33 -0.34
N SER A 104 11.42 -19.06 0.96
CA SER A 104 12.73 -18.61 1.46
C SER A 104 13.83 -19.64 1.16
N VAL A 105 13.58 -20.93 1.42
CA VAL A 105 14.52 -22.03 1.13
C VAL A 105 14.81 -22.12 -0.37
N LEU A 106 13.79 -21.99 -1.21
CA LEU A 106 13.94 -22.02 -2.66
C LEU A 106 14.76 -20.82 -3.18
N CYS A 107 14.51 -19.62 -2.64
CA CYS A 107 15.24 -18.41 -2.99
C CYS A 107 16.72 -18.54 -2.62
N ILE A 108 17.05 -19.09 -1.45
CA ILE A 108 18.44 -19.36 -1.03
C ILE A 108 19.12 -20.32 -2.00
N LYS A 109 18.45 -21.42 -2.38
CA LYS A 109 18.97 -22.38 -3.38
C LYS A 109 19.26 -21.72 -4.74
N ASN A 110 18.52 -20.68 -5.09
CA ASN A 110 18.66 -19.92 -6.34
C ASN A 110 19.56 -18.67 -6.21
N ASN A 111 20.30 -18.51 -5.11
CA ASN A 111 21.14 -17.33 -4.80
C ASN A 111 20.37 -16.00 -4.69
N GLN A 112 19.05 -16.04 -4.48
CA GLN A 112 18.20 -14.88 -4.23
C GLN A 112 18.15 -14.55 -2.73
N ASN A 113 19.31 -14.27 -2.13
CA ASN A 113 19.45 -14.14 -0.67
C ASN A 113 18.79 -12.86 -0.10
N ALA A 114 18.74 -11.76 -0.85
CA ALA A 114 18.01 -10.56 -0.44
C ALA A 114 16.50 -10.83 -0.34
N THR A 115 15.97 -11.53 -1.32
CA THR A 115 14.59 -12.01 -1.40
C THR A 115 14.25 -12.94 -0.22
N ALA A 116 15.13 -13.92 0.05
CA ALA A 116 14.96 -14.81 1.19
C ALA A 116 15.04 -14.07 2.54
N CYS A 117 15.90 -13.07 2.69
CA CYS A 117 15.94 -12.21 3.88
C CYS A 117 14.58 -11.57 4.16
N ASN A 118 13.94 -10.99 3.15
CA ASN A 118 12.63 -10.36 3.30
C ASN A 118 11.55 -11.37 3.73
N ASP A 119 11.54 -12.57 3.13
CA ASP A 119 10.63 -13.65 3.51
C ASP A 119 10.83 -14.10 4.95
N LEU A 120 12.07 -14.23 5.40
CA LEU A 120 12.39 -14.66 6.75
C LEU A 120 12.05 -13.58 7.78
N LEU A 121 12.29 -12.30 7.45
CA LEU A 121 11.86 -11.17 8.27
C LEU A 121 10.33 -11.08 8.35
N TYR A 122 9.64 -11.29 7.24
CA TYR A 122 8.18 -11.34 7.22
C TYR A 122 7.66 -12.54 8.04
N TYR A 123 8.25 -13.72 7.87
CA TYR A 123 7.95 -14.92 8.65
C TYR A 123 8.09 -14.67 10.15
N GLU A 124 9.17 -14.00 10.59
CA GLU A 124 9.37 -13.62 12.00
C GLU A 124 8.21 -12.78 12.55
N SER A 125 7.64 -11.90 11.73
CA SER A 125 6.56 -10.99 12.13
C SER A 125 5.17 -11.63 12.24
N LEU A 126 4.98 -12.86 11.72
CA LEU A 126 3.70 -13.59 11.78
C LEU A 126 3.41 -14.12 13.19
N ASP A 127 2.15 -14.51 13.42
CA ASP A 127 1.70 -15.09 14.69
C ASP A 127 2.57 -16.32 15.08
N PRO A 128 3.24 -16.29 16.25
CA PRO A 128 4.02 -17.42 16.75
C PRO A 128 3.20 -18.72 16.89
N ALA A 129 1.89 -18.64 17.16
CA ALA A 129 1.03 -19.82 17.33
C ALA A 129 0.89 -20.66 16.05
N LEU A 130 1.22 -20.08 14.88
CA LEU A 130 1.14 -20.75 13.59
C LEU A 130 2.47 -21.41 13.18
N LYS A 131 3.53 -21.24 13.98
CA LYS A 131 4.89 -21.70 13.67
C LYS A 131 5.24 -22.91 14.51
N THR A 132 5.92 -23.87 13.90
CA THR A 132 6.54 -24.97 14.66
C THR A 132 7.84 -24.49 15.33
N ALA A 133 8.28 -25.19 16.38
CA ALA A 133 9.55 -24.89 17.04
C ALA A 133 10.72 -25.09 16.06
N GLU A 134 10.67 -26.18 15.30
CA GLU A 134 11.62 -26.52 14.23
C GLU A 134 11.65 -25.42 13.16
N GLY A 135 10.49 -25.01 12.66
CA GLY A 135 10.36 -23.94 11.66
C GLY A 135 10.90 -22.60 12.17
N THR A 136 10.68 -22.29 13.44
CA THR A 136 11.24 -21.10 14.08
C THR A 136 12.78 -21.16 14.09
N ILE A 137 13.37 -22.26 14.53
CA ILE A 137 14.84 -22.42 14.57
C ILE A 137 15.43 -22.37 13.15
N ILE A 138 14.82 -23.06 12.19
CA ILE A 138 15.23 -23.04 10.78
C ILE A 138 15.18 -21.61 10.23
N SER A 139 14.11 -20.85 10.52
CA SER A 139 13.99 -19.46 10.07
C SER A 139 15.16 -18.60 10.56
N GLN A 140 15.51 -18.72 11.85
CA GLN A 140 16.56 -17.91 12.46
C GLN A 140 17.95 -18.25 11.89
N ILE A 141 18.21 -19.55 11.68
CA ILE A 141 19.45 -20.02 11.04
C ILE A 141 19.57 -19.45 9.63
N LEU A 142 18.52 -19.62 8.81
CA LEU A 142 18.52 -19.16 7.43
C LEU A 142 18.66 -17.64 7.37
N HIS A 143 18.00 -16.90 8.26
CA HIS A 143 18.05 -15.44 8.28
C HIS A 143 19.45 -14.94 8.62
N CYS A 144 20.10 -15.55 9.63
CA CYS A 144 21.49 -15.26 9.98
C CYS A 144 22.44 -15.43 8.78
N ILE A 145 22.27 -16.52 8.02
CA ILE A 145 23.09 -16.82 6.84
C ILE A 145 22.80 -15.84 5.70
N CYS A 146 21.53 -15.54 5.42
CA CYS A 146 21.17 -14.59 4.38
C CYS A 146 21.74 -13.19 4.67
N LEU A 147 21.67 -12.71 5.92
CA LEU A 147 22.30 -11.45 6.35
C LEU A 147 23.82 -11.48 6.09
N PHE A 148 24.49 -12.57 6.43
CA PHE A 148 25.92 -12.73 6.17
C PHE A 148 26.26 -12.68 4.68
N VAL A 149 25.49 -13.38 3.84
CA VAL A 149 25.69 -13.42 2.39
C VAL A 149 25.39 -12.07 1.74
N ASN A 150 24.39 -11.34 2.26
CA ASN A 150 24.07 -9.97 1.86
C ASN A 150 25.05 -8.93 2.41
N ARG A 151 26.06 -9.34 3.19
CA ARG A 151 27.11 -8.50 3.79
C ARG A 151 26.61 -7.56 4.88
N GLU A 152 25.50 -7.91 5.52
CA GLU A 152 24.99 -7.26 6.73
C GLU A 152 25.63 -7.95 7.96
N TYR A 153 26.92 -7.72 8.16
CA TYR A 153 27.73 -8.54 9.07
C TYR A 153 27.38 -8.34 10.54
N GLU A 154 27.15 -7.10 11.00
CA GLU A 154 26.75 -6.86 12.38
C GLU A 154 25.37 -7.46 12.68
N ALA A 155 24.38 -7.24 11.80
CA ALA A 155 23.06 -7.85 11.93
C ALA A 155 23.11 -9.39 11.93
N SER A 156 23.97 -9.99 11.08
CA SER A 156 24.18 -11.44 11.06
C SER A 156 24.77 -11.96 12.37
N LYS A 157 25.71 -11.23 12.97
CA LYS A 157 26.36 -11.60 14.24
C LYS A 157 25.41 -11.49 15.43
N ASP A 158 24.57 -10.45 15.46
CA ASP A 158 23.51 -10.31 16.45
C ASP A 158 22.53 -11.48 16.33
N LYS A 159 22.11 -11.81 15.10
CA LYS A 159 21.21 -12.93 14.82
C LYS A 159 21.85 -14.29 15.19
N LEU A 160 23.16 -14.47 14.99
CA LEU A 160 23.88 -15.68 15.40
C LEU A 160 23.80 -15.91 16.91
N SER A 161 23.87 -14.85 17.71
CA SER A 161 23.74 -14.94 19.17
C SER A 161 22.35 -15.43 19.58
N VAL A 162 21.30 -14.96 18.90
CA VAL A 162 19.91 -15.43 19.09
C VAL A 162 19.78 -16.91 18.71
N VAL A 163 20.34 -17.32 17.57
CA VAL A 163 20.31 -18.72 17.11
C VAL A 163 20.95 -19.66 18.13
N LYS A 164 22.10 -19.29 18.71
CA LYS A 164 22.77 -20.09 19.76
C LYS A 164 21.88 -20.27 20.98
N GLY A 165 21.29 -19.19 21.48
CA GLY A 165 20.37 -19.25 22.62
C GLY A 165 19.15 -20.13 22.36
N LEU A 166 18.62 -20.16 21.14
CA LEU A 166 17.50 -21.04 20.76
C LEU A 166 17.91 -22.51 20.69
N ILE A 167 19.11 -22.80 20.18
CA ILE A 167 19.62 -24.18 20.09
C ILE A 167 19.92 -24.74 21.49
N GLU A 168 20.47 -23.93 22.39
CA GLU A 168 20.80 -24.35 23.75
C GLU A 168 19.56 -24.58 24.63
N ASN A 169 18.50 -23.78 24.43
CA ASN A 169 17.27 -23.84 25.23
C ASN A 169 16.17 -24.74 24.61
N GLY A 170 16.31 -25.16 23.36
CA GLY A 170 15.25 -25.83 22.62
C GLY A 170 15.21 -27.35 22.84
N THR A 171 14.09 -27.87 23.32
CA THR A 171 13.73 -29.29 23.19
C THR A 171 13.16 -29.53 21.79
N LEU A 172 13.96 -30.10 20.89
CA LEU A 172 13.54 -30.46 19.54
C LEU A 172 12.81 -31.81 19.55
N ALA A 173 11.60 -31.87 18.99
CA ALA A 173 10.84 -33.12 18.88
C ALA A 173 11.37 -34.00 17.75
N ASP A 174 11.79 -33.40 16.63
CA ASP A 174 12.43 -34.08 15.50
C ASP A 174 13.72 -33.36 15.08
N GLN A 175 14.87 -33.96 15.42
CA GLN A 175 16.18 -33.42 15.00
C GLN A 175 16.47 -33.64 13.51
N SER A 176 15.76 -34.52 12.82
CA SER A 176 16.10 -34.91 11.44
C SER A 176 15.88 -33.76 10.45
N GLU A 177 14.80 -32.98 10.60
CA GLU A 177 14.51 -31.82 9.75
C GLU A 177 15.47 -30.65 10.00
N VAL A 178 15.89 -30.45 11.25
CA VAL A 178 16.72 -29.31 11.67
C VAL A 178 18.22 -29.57 11.46
N SER A 179 18.64 -30.84 11.48
CA SER A 179 20.05 -31.26 11.37
C SER A 179 20.83 -30.66 10.18
N PRO A 180 20.29 -30.62 8.95
CA PRO A 180 21.00 -30.02 7.81
C PRO A 180 21.29 -28.52 8.03
N PHE A 181 20.37 -27.81 8.66
CA PHE A 181 20.51 -26.37 8.94
C PHE A 181 21.49 -26.11 10.10
N LEU A 182 21.53 -26.99 11.10
CA LEU A 182 22.54 -26.94 12.16
C LEU A 182 23.95 -27.15 11.63
N ALA A 183 24.13 -28.07 10.68
CA ALA A 183 25.41 -28.24 9.99
C ALA A 183 25.79 -26.98 9.19
N LEU A 184 24.80 -26.37 8.51
CA LEU A 184 24.99 -25.16 7.71
C LEU A 184 25.43 -23.97 8.58
N ILE A 185 24.77 -23.69 9.71
CA ILE A 185 25.17 -22.57 10.57
C ILE A 185 26.56 -22.77 11.16
N LYS A 186 26.91 -24.00 11.58
CA LYS A 186 28.26 -24.33 12.08
C LYS A 186 29.33 -24.06 11.03
N GLN A 187 29.07 -24.36 9.76
CA GLN A 187 30.00 -24.06 8.67
C GLN A 187 30.23 -22.55 8.49
N HIS A 188 29.20 -21.73 8.77
CA HIS A 188 29.27 -20.27 8.63
C HIS A 188 29.73 -19.55 9.89
N GLU A 189 29.64 -20.19 11.06
CA GLU A 189 29.88 -19.57 12.37
C GLU A 189 31.26 -18.91 12.48
N GLU A 190 32.34 -19.63 12.12
CA GLU A 190 33.68 -19.04 12.16
C GLU A 190 33.81 -17.82 11.25
N ARG A 191 33.16 -17.85 10.08
CA ARG A 191 33.23 -16.77 9.08
C ARG A 191 32.44 -15.54 9.54
N ILE A 192 31.29 -15.74 10.18
CA ILE A 192 30.48 -14.67 10.78
C ILE A 192 31.27 -14.02 11.92
N ASN A 193 31.86 -14.82 12.82
CA ASN A 193 32.64 -14.29 13.96
C ASN A 193 33.95 -13.60 13.54
N LYS A 194 34.58 -14.04 12.44
CA LYS A 194 35.81 -13.46 11.87
C LYS A 194 35.56 -12.24 10.99
N ALA A 195 34.32 -11.85 10.71
CA ALA A 195 33.99 -10.70 9.85
C ALA A 195 34.35 -9.37 10.54
N ARG A 196 35.65 -9.11 10.71
CA ARG A 196 36.24 -7.80 10.98
C ARG A 196 37.00 -7.40 9.73
N THR A 197 36.78 -6.17 9.24
CA THR A 197 37.44 -5.48 8.11
C THR A 197 36.84 -5.55 6.70
N ASN A 198 35.62 -6.05 6.50
CA ASN A 198 34.94 -5.87 5.21
C ASN A 198 34.02 -4.66 5.25
N VAL A 199 34.09 -3.83 4.20
CA VAL A 199 33.19 -2.69 3.98
C VAL A 199 31.76 -3.20 3.99
N GLU A 200 30.99 -2.85 5.03
CA GLU A 200 29.54 -3.02 5.00
C GLU A 200 29.02 -2.26 3.79
N PHE A 201 28.28 -2.93 2.91
CA PHE A 201 27.45 -2.24 1.93
C PHE A 201 26.17 -1.73 2.61
N CYS A 202 26.31 -1.11 3.78
CA CYS A 202 25.26 -0.30 4.37
C CYS A 202 25.24 1.08 3.71
N LYS A 203 25.16 1.14 2.38
CA LYS A 203 24.28 2.16 1.82
C LYS A 203 22.87 1.66 2.12
N LYS A 204 22.43 1.82 3.38
CA LYS A 204 21.05 2.25 3.60
C LYS A 204 20.86 3.35 2.57
N VAL A 205 19.80 3.28 1.78
CA VAL A 205 19.43 4.42 0.95
C VAL A 205 19.26 5.55 1.95
N GLN A 206 20.33 6.33 2.17
CA GLN A 206 20.24 7.64 2.74
C GLN A 206 19.46 8.33 1.65
N THR A 207 18.15 8.43 1.84
CA THR A 207 17.43 9.57 1.32
C THR A 207 18.29 10.76 1.70
N GLN A 208 19.05 11.27 0.73
CA GLN A 208 19.75 12.52 0.92
C GLN A 208 18.65 13.50 1.29
N ASP A 209 18.76 14.11 2.46
CA ASP A 209 17.86 15.18 2.85
C ASP A 209 18.16 16.35 1.91
N PHE A 210 17.43 16.39 0.80
CA PHE A 210 17.49 17.48 -0.13
C PHE A 210 16.81 18.68 0.51
N ALA A 211 17.46 19.84 0.46
CA ALA A 211 16.84 21.11 0.78
C ALA A 211 16.80 21.95 -0.50
N PRO A 212 15.69 22.66 -0.77
CA PRO A 212 15.66 23.59 -1.87
C PRO A 212 16.61 24.77 -1.58
N PHE A 213 17.03 25.46 -2.63
CA PHE A 213 17.84 26.66 -2.60
C PHE A 213 17.25 27.68 -1.61
N LYS A 214 18.10 28.29 -0.77
CA LYS A 214 17.65 29.18 0.32
C LYS A 214 16.66 28.54 1.32
N GLY A 215 16.56 27.21 1.36
CA GLY A 215 15.66 26.50 2.27
C GLY A 215 14.19 26.55 1.85
N PHE A 216 13.35 25.88 2.64
CA PHE A 216 11.91 25.76 2.40
C PHE A 216 11.18 27.10 2.62
N LYS A 217 10.22 27.40 1.75
CA LYS A 217 9.33 28.58 1.88
C LYS A 217 8.36 28.43 3.04
N LEU A 218 7.88 27.21 3.31
CA LEU A 218 6.97 26.87 4.42
C LEU A 218 5.65 27.67 4.45
N THR A 219 5.22 28.20 3.30
CA THR A 219 3.91 28.84 3.13
C THR A 219 2.86 27.82 2.68
N ARG A 220 1.57 28.03 2.99
CA ARG A 220 0.45 27.14 2.62
C ARG A 220 0.45 26.72 1.14
N LYS A 221 0.68 27.64 0.19
CA LYS A 221 0.56 27.33 -1.26
C LYS A 221 1.77 26.61 -1.87
N ILE A 222 2.97 26.88 -1.36
CA ILE A 222 4.22 26.32 -1.89
C ILE A 222 5.19 25.90 -0.76
N PRO A 223 4.76 25.07 0.21
CA PRO A 223 5.52 24.81 1.44
C PRO A 223 6.89 24.17 1.16
N PHE A 224 6.93 23.36 0.10
CA PHE A 224 8.09 22.56 -0.31
C PHE A 224 9.02 23.28 -1.30
N ALA A 225 8.64 24.47 -1.78
CA ALA A 225 9.44 25.26 -2.71
C ALA A 225 10.56 26.02 -2.00
N SER A 226 11.55 26.45 -2.79
CA SER A 226 12.61 27.37 -2.38
C SER A 226 12.05 28.70 -1.86
N GLN A 227 12.72 29.30 -0.88
CA GLN A 227 12.47 30.70 -0.50
C GLN A 227 12.66 31.70 -1.66
N ALA A 228 13.39 31.30 -2.71
CA ALA A 228 13.54 32.04 -3.95
C ALA A 228 12.31 31.97 -4.86
N CYS A 229 11.23 31.28 -4.48
CA CYS A 229 10.00 31.18 -5.28
C CYS A 229 8.85 31.95 -4.61
N ASP A 230 7.98 32.55 -5.43
CA ASP A 230 6.72 33.16 -5.01
C ASP A 230 5.55 32.51 -5.76
N TYR A 231 4.42 32.37 -5.07
CA TYR A 231 3.17 31.87 -5.65
C TYR A 231 2.28 33.05 -6.04
N PHE A 232 1.72 32.99 -7.25
CA PHE A 232 0.75 33.95 -7.73
C PHE A 232 -0.55 33.22 -8.05
N GLU A 233 -1.65 33.67 -7.45
CA GLU A 233 -2.97 33.11 -7.71
C GLU A 233 -3.44 33.40 -9.15
N LYS A 234 -4.26 32.49 -9.67
CA LYS A 234 -4.91 32.68 -10.97
C LYS A 234 -5.85 33.89 -10.87
N SER A 235 -5.69 34.83 -11.79
CA SER A 235 -6.61 35.95 -11.97
C SER A 235 -7.27 35.83 -13.35
N ILE A 236 -8.26 36.67 -13.63
CA ILE A 236 -8.94 36.74 -14.94
C ILE A 236 -7.92 36.98 -16.07
N GLU A 237 -6.83 37.70 -15.79
CA GLU A 237 -5.85 38.14 -16.78
C GLU A 237 -4.57 37.29 -16.81
N LYS A 238 -4.27 36.54 -15.74
CA LYS A 238 -3.01 35.79 -15.60
C LYS A 238 -3.25 34.38 -15.07
N SER A 239 -2.60 33.41 -15.71
CA SER A 239 -2.47 32.06 -15.16
C SER A 239 -1.73 32.11 -13.83
N GLY A 240 -2.27 31.44 -12.81
CA GLY A 240 -1.57 31.24 -11.55
C GLY A 240 -0.34 30.36 -11.73
N GLY A 241 0.61 30.45 -10.80
CA GLY A 241 1.84 29.65 -10.87
C GLY A 241 2.88 30.01 -9.82
N VAL A 242 3.99 29.28 -9.87
CA VAL A 242 5.16 29.50 -9.01
C VAL A 242 6.27 30.12 -9.86
N PHE A 243 6.80 31.25 -9.41
CA PHE A 243 7.77 32.05 -10.16
C PHE A 243 8.99 32.35 -9.31
N ALA A 244 10.15 32.48 -9.95
CA ALA A 244 11.37 32.88 -9.26
C ALA A 244 11.28 34.36 -8.84
N SER A 245 11.50 34.63 -7.56
CA SER A 245 11.59 35.96 -6.95
C SER A 245 13.00 36.57 -7.07
N CYS A 246 14.00 35.74 -7.38
CA CYS A 246 15.39 36.15 -7.59
C CYS A 246 16.12 35.14 -8.50
N ASP A 247 17.33 35.50 -8.93
CA ASP A 247 18.17 34.61 -9.72
C ASP A 247 18.52 33.33 -8.94
N VAL A 248 18.18 32.18 -9.54
CA VAL A 248 18.53 30.85 -9.00
C VAL A 248 19.72 30.30 -9.78
N PRO A 249 20.86 30.02 -9.13
CA PRO A 249 22.03 29.46 -9.80
C PRO A 249 21.74 28.12 -10.48
N LYS A 250 22.46 27.84 -11.58
CA LYS A 250 22.32 26.58 -12.32
C LYS A 250 22.73 25.38 -11.44
N GLY A 251 21.86 24.38 -11.35
CA GLY A 251 22.10 23.15 -10.58
C GLY A 251 21.49 23.16 -9.18
N GLU A 252 20.93 24.29 -8.76
CA GLU A 252 20.21 24.41 -7.50
C GLU A 252 18.80 23.78 -7.56
N ILE A 253 18.33 23.31 -6.42
CA ILE A 253 17.03 22.65 -6.28
C ILE A 253 15.96 23.70 -5.95
N VAL A 254 14.87 23.79 -6.71
CA VAL A 254 13.81 24.78 -6.47
C VAL A 254 12.59 24.24 -5.72
N LEU A 255 12.46 22.92 -5.65
CA LEU A 255 11.34 22.21 -5.03
C LEU A 255 11.86 20.85 -4.54
N VAL A 256 11.53 20.50 -3.30
CA VAL A 256 11.76 19.17 -2.75
C VAL A 256 10.45 18.66 -2.18
N GLU A 257 9.78 17.78 -2.91
CA GLU A 257 8.51 17.20 -2.50
C GLU A 257 8.59 15.68 -2.61
N ASN A 258 8.11 15.00 -1.57
CA ASN A 258 7.92 13.55 -1.61
C ASN A 258 6.50 13.26 -2.12
N PRO A 259 6.32 12.26 -3.00
CA PRO A 259 4.99 11.83 -3.39
C PRO A 259 4.19 11.45 -2.14
N VAL A 260 3.01 12.05 -1.98
CA VAL A 260 2.13 11.73 -0.84
C VAL A 260 1.51 10.34 -1.03
N TYR A 261 1.16 10.01 -2.27
CA TYR A 261 0.66 8.69 -2.65
C TYR A 261 1.39 8.17 -3.87
N PHE A 262 1.49 6.85 -3.94
CA PHE A 262 1.93 6.14 -5.11
C PHE A 262 0.73 5.43 -5.76
N GLN A 263 0.60 5.53 -7.08
CA GLN A 263 -0.34 4.73 -7.85
C GLN A 263 0.42 3.97 -8.93
N PHE A 264 0.16 2.67 -8.99
CA PHE A 264 0.76 1.78 -9.95
C PHE A 264 -0.32 1.21 -10.88
N SER A 265 -0.03 1.20 -12.17
CA SER A 265 -0.95 0.67 -13.19
C SER A 265 -1.10 -0.85 -13.13
N ALA A 266 -0.10 -1.52 -12.55
CA ALA A 266 -0.07 -2.96 -12.38
C ALA A 266 0.04 -3.30 -10.89
N PRO A 267 -0.92 -4.06 -10.33
CA PRO A 267 -0.83 -4.51 -8.94
C PRO A 267 0.34 -5.48 -8.78
N PHE A 268 0.80 -5.65 -7.54
CA PHE A 268 1.84 -6.63 -7.16
C PHE A 268 3.25 -6.37 -7.72
N LEU A 269 3.57 -5.13 -8.11
CA LEU A 269 4.95 -4.75 -8.53
C LEU A 269 5.64 -3.80 -7.56
N ASN A 270 4.89 -3.02 -6.80
CA ASN A 270 5.42 -2.01 -5.89
C ASN A 270 4.68 -2.07 -4.56
N CYS A 271 5.37 -1.67 -3.48
CA CYS A 271 4.70 -1.45 -2.21
C CYS A 271 3.74 -0.27 -2.34
N GLU A 272 2.48 -0.47 -1.94
CA GLU A 272 1.42 0.54 -1.97
C GLU A 272 1.68 1.71 -1.03
N LEU A 273 2.49 1.51 0.02
CA LEU A 273 2.86 2.56 0.98
C LEU A 273 4.12 3.32 0.57
N CYS A 274 5.25 2.62 0.39
CA CYS A 274 6.56 3.26 0.20
C CYS A 274 7.01 3.34 -1.27
N GLY A 275 6.22 2.80 -2.20
CA GLY A 275 6.48 2.83 -3.64
C GLY A 275 7.65 1.98 -4.12
N VAL A 276 8.40 1.32 -3.22
CA VAL A 276 9.54 0.46 -3.56
C VAL A 276 9.11 -0.62 -4.53
N HIS A 277 9.76 -0.67 -5.70
CA HIS A 277 9.63 -1.76 -6.64
C HIS A 277 10.38 -2.98 -6.11
N GLN A 278 9.68 -4.09 -5.96
CA GLN A 278 10.31 -5.36 -5.61
C GLN A 278 9.57 -6.53 -6.22
N GLN A 279 10.32 -7.57 -6.57
CA GLN A 279 9.77 -8.77 -7.21
C GLN A 279 8.77 -9.52 -6.33
N GLN A 280 8.79 -9.29 -5.02
CA GLN A 280 7.96 -10.00 -4.06
C GLN A 280 7.25 -9.03 -3.16
N LEU A 281 5.95 -9.18 -2.97
CA LEU A 281 5.17 -8.38 -2.05
C LEU A 281 4.25 -9.29 -1.25
N TYR A 282 3.77 -8.77 -0.13
CA TYR A 282 2.80 -9.44 0.73
C TYR A 282 1.49 -8.69 0.63
N THR A 283 0.37 -9.42 0.53
CA THR A 283 -0.94 -8.78 0.36
C THR A 283 -1.65 -8.59 1.70
N CYS A 284 -2.49 -7.56 1.79
CA CYS A 284 -3.38 -7.39 2.92
C CYS A 284 -4.27 -8.63 3.11
N ASP A 285 -4.47 -9.03 4.37
CA ASP A 285 -5.17 -10.26 4.69
C ASP A 285 -6.66 -10.28 4.38
N ASN A 286 -7.28 -9.12 4.39
CA ASN A 286 -8.70 -9.03 4.13
C ASN A 286 -8.98 -8.82 2.63
N CYS A 287 -8.27 -7.90 1.97
CA CYS A 287 -8.54 -7.60 0.55
C CYS A 287 -7.74 -8.43 -0.45
N ARG A 288 -6.61 -9.03 -0.06
CA ARG A 288 -5.69 -9.78 -0.93
C ARG A 288 -5.22 -9.03 -2.19
N TYR A 289 -5.37 -7.70 -2.19
CA TYR A 289 -5.07 -6.85 -3.35
C TYR A 289 -3.94 -5.86 -3.04
N ARG A 290 -4.11 -4.99 -2.04
CA ARG A 290 -3.06 -4.06 -1.62
C ARG A 290 -1.83 -4.84 -1.19
N SER A 291 -0.67 -4.42 -1.70
CA SER A 291 0.57 -5.17 -1.62
C SER A 291 1.68 -4.34 -0.95
N TYR A 292 2.44 -4.97 -0.06
CA TYR A 292 3.38 -4.30 0.82
C TYR A 292 4.73 -4.98 0.80
N CYS A 293 5.79 -4.20 1.01
CA CYS A 293 7.12 -4.77 1.05
C CYS A 293 7.47 -5.49 2.34
N SER A 294 6.73 -5.20 3.41
CA SER A 294 6.97 -5.73 4.74
C SER A 294 5.70 -5.64 5.58
N MET A 295 5.69 -6.39 6.69
CA MET A 295 4.65 -6.26 7.71
C MET A 295 4.63 -4.87 8.33
N SER A 296 5.78 -4.18 8.42
CA SER A 296 5.84 -2.81 8.91
C SER A 296 5.05 -1.85 8.02
N CYS A 297 5.22 -1.93 6.70
CA CYS A 297 4.44 -1.11 5.77
C CYS A 297 2.96 -1.47 5.81
N MET A 298 2.62 -2.75 5.89
CA MET A 298 1.22 -3.18 6.01
C MET A 298 0.56 -2.62 7.27
N LYS A 299 1.25 -2.66 8.42
CA LYS A 299 0.73 -2.11 9.70
C LYS A 299 0.65 -0.59 9.69
N SER A 300 1.62 0.08 9.08
CA SER A 300 1.63 1.55 8.99
C SER A 300 0.50 2.08 8.12
N ASP A 301 0.11 1.33 7.08
CA ASP A 301 -1.01 1.70 6.20
C ASP A 301 -2.38 1.25 6.74
N ALA A 302 -2.43 0.43 7.80
CA ALA A 302 -3.65 -0.26 8.23
C ALA A 302 -4.80 0.70 8.60
N GLU A 303 -4.49 1.81 9.28
CA GLU A 303 -5.48 2.79 9.73
C GLU A 303 -6.18 3.48 8.55
N VAL A 304 -5.46 3.79 7.48
CA VAL A 304 -6.07 4.37 6.28
C VAL A 304 -6.70 3.28 5.41
N HIS A 305 -6.00 2.15 5.27
CA HIS A 305 -6.42 1.04 4.42
C HIS A 305 -7.76 0.42 4.86
N GLN A 306 -8.09 0.43 6.17
CA GLN A 306 -9.33 -0.19 6.65
C GLN A 306 -10.59 0.35 5.95
N TYR A 307 -10.61 1.63 5.59
CA TYR A 307 -11.75 2.30 4.94
C TYR A 307 -11.92 1.90 3.47
N GLU A 308 -10.82 1.53 2.81
CA GLU A 308 -10.79 1.14 1.38
C GLU A 308 -10.69 -0.38 1.18
N CYS A 309 -10.36 -1.12 2.23
CA CYS A 309 -10.06 -2.55 2.17
C CYS A 309 -11.20 -3.36 1.55
N THR A 310 -12.45 -3.11 1.94
CA THR A 310 -13.60 -3.82 1.35
C THR A 310 -13.77 -3.47 -0.13
N GLY A 311 -13.49 -2.22 -0.53
CA GLY A 311 -13.60 -1.76 -1.92
C GLY A 311 -12.55 -2.43 -2.82
N TYR A 312 -11.35 -2.65 -2.27
CA TYR A 312 -10.32 -3.46 -2.89
C TYR A 312 -10.69 -4.94 -2.94
N LYS A 313 -11.20 -5.49 -1.82
CA LYS A 313 -11.60 -6.90 -1.70
C LYS A 313 -12.55 -7.27 -2.82
N ILE A 314 -13.63 -6.51 -2.99
CA ILE A 314 -14.67 -6.80 -3.99
C ILE A 314 -14.30 -6.32 -5.41
N GLY A 315 -13.10 -5.76 -5.59
CA GLY A 315 -12.62 -5.26 -6.88
C GLY A 315 -13.29 -3.97 -7.36
N LEU A 316 -14.06 -3.27 -6.52
CA LEU A 316 -14.75 -2.04 -6.90
C LEU A 316 -13.77 -0.92 -7.24
N ILE A 317 -12.84 -0.63 -6.34
CA ILE A 317 -11.87 0.47 -6.49
C ILE A 317 -10.97 0.25 -7.73
N PRO A 318 -10.35 -0.93 -7.92
CA PRO A 318 -9.60 -1.21 -9.15
C PRO A 318 -10.44 -1.12 -10.42
N MET A 319 -11.69 -1.59 -10.38
CA MET A 319 -12.58 -1.58 -11.55
C MET A 319 -13.08 -0.17 -11.94
N LEU A 320 -12.99 0.80 -11.04
CA LEU A 320 -13.24 2.23 -11.29
C LEU A 320 -11.95 3.02 -11.54
N GLU A 321 -10.79 2.36 -11.48
CA GLU A 321 -9.47 3.03 -11.53
C GLU A 321 -9.33 4.16 -10.48
N ALA A 322 -10.04 4.01 -9.35
CA ALA A 322 -10.23 5.08 -8.37
C ALA A 322 -9.33 4.97 -7.13
N ASN A 323 -8.16 4.33 -7.26
CA ASN A 323 -7.26 4.03 -6.14
C ASN A 323 -6.90 5.26 -5.31
N MET A 324 -6.29 6.28 -5.94
CA MET A 324 -5.94 7.53 -5.26
C MET A 324 -7.18 8.34 -4.89
N LEU A 325 -8.18 8.38 -5.77
CA LEU A 325 -9.39 9.18 -5.58
C LEU A 325 -10.15 8.74 -4.32
N PHE A 326 -10.29 7.43 -4.10
CA PHE A 326 -11.02 6.93 -2.94
C PHE A 326 -10.25 7.15 -1.64
N ARG A 327 -8.91 7.03 -1.64
CA ARG A 327 -8.09 7.37 -0.46
C ARG A 327 -8.22 8.86 -0.11
N LEU A 328 -8.09 9.75 -1.09
CA LEU A 328 -8.29 11.20 -0.91
C LEU A 328 -9.71 11.51 -0.42
N PHE A 329 -10.73 10.77 -0.89
CA PHE A 329 -12.09 10.90 -0.40
C PHE A 329 -12.23 10.51 1.08
N CYS A 330 -11.62 9.41 1.52
CA CYS A 330 -11.63 9.01 2.93
C CYS A 330 -10.93 10.05 3.81
N GLU A 331 -9.77 10.55 3.40
CA GLU A 331 -9.04 11.58 4.13
C GLU A 331 -9.75 12.94 4.14
N ALA A 332 -10.46 13.29 3.06
CA ALA A 332 -11.39 14.43 3.07
C ALA A 332 -12.47 14.27 4.13
N GLY A 333 -13.03 13.07 4.29
CA GLY A 333 -13.95 12.76 5.37
C GLY A 333 -13.34 13.00 6.75
N GLU A 334 -12.13 12.51 7.00
CA GLU A 334 -11.40 12.70 8.27
C GLU A 334 -11.05 14.16 8.54
N TYR A 335 -10.68 14.92 7.50
CA TYR A 335 -10.37 16.35 7.59
C TYR A 335 -11.61 17.17 7.97
N ILE A 336 -12.76 16.88 7.35
CA ILE A 336 -14.00 17.65 7.52
C ILE A 336 -14.73 17.27 8.83
N LEU A 337 -14.61 16.03 9.29
CA LEU A 337 -15.41 15.50 10.40
C LEU A 337 -15.31 16.33 11.70
N PRO A 338 -14.12 16.75 12.19
CA PRO A 338 -14.02 17.59 13.37
C PRO A 338 -14.78 18.91 13.22
N ALA A 339 -14.67 19.57 12.06
CA ALA A 339 -15.37 20.83 11.80
C ALA A 339 -16.89 20.67 11.82
N ILE A 340 -17.42 19.57 11.28
CA ILE A 340 -18.86 19.26 11.35
C ILE A 340 -19.30 19.05 12.80
N VAL A 341 -18.50 18.34 13.60
CA VAL A 341 -18.80 18.07 15.01
C VAL A 341 -18.82 19.37 15.82
N ASP A 342 -17.83 20.23 15.64
CA ASP A 342 -17.76 21.53 16.32
C ASP A 342 -18.93 22.44 15.92
N TYR A 343 -19.22 22.53 14.62
CA TYR A 343 -20.38 23.28 14.12
C TYR A 343 -21.70 22.77 14.72
N ALA A 344 -21.87 21.45 14.84
CA ALA A 344 -23.05 20.86 15.47
C ALA A 344 -23.10 21.14 16.99
N MET A 345 -21.95 21.14 17.68
CA MET A 345 -21.86 21.47 19.10
C MET A 345 -22.24 22.93 19.40
N ASP A 346 -21.95 23.84 18.46
CA ASP A 346 -22.33 25.25 18.53
C ASP A 346 -23.81 25.50 18.16
N GLY A 347 -24.59 24.44 17.95
CA GLY A 347 -26.01 24.51 17.59
C GLY A 347 -26.27 24.70 16.10
N GLY A 348 -25.22 24.59 15.27
CA GLY A 348 -25.33 24.56 13.81
C GLY A 348 -26.08 23.32 13.32
N ILE A 349 -26.86 23.48 12.25
CA ILE A 349 -27.61 22.39 11.63
C ILE A 349 -27.31 22.41 10.13
N LEU A 350 -26.75 21.31 9.62
CA LEU A 350 -26.63 21.08 8.17
C LEU A 350 -27.93 20.47 7.67
N SER A 351 -28.83 21.34 7.22
CA SER A 351 -30.22 20.97 6.93
C SER A 351 -30.42 20.31 5.57
N ASN A 352 -29.50 20.55 4.64
CA ASN A 352 -29.57 20.04 3.27
C ASN A 352 -28.17 19.90 2.64
N PRO A 353 -28.03 19.15 1.54
CA PRO A 353 -26.72 18.90 0.92
C PRO A 353 -26.02 20.14 0.36
N ARG A 354 -26.77 21.19 -0.02
CA ARG A 354 -26.18 22.44 -0.51
C ARG A 354 -25.51 23.21 0.62
N ASP A 355 -26.15 23.27 1.79
CA ASP A 355 -25.55 23.87 2.99
C ASP A 355 -24.28 23.10 3.39
N ALA A 356 -24.34 21.76 3.37
CA ALA A 356 -23.17 20.93 3.66
C ALA A 356 -22.02 21.17 2.67
N TRP A 357 -22.31 21.26 1.37
CA TRP A 357 -21.29 21.57 0.36
C TRP A 357 -20.66 22.95 0.57
N THR A 358 -21.49 23.96 0.87
CA THR A 358 -21.02 25.33 1.13
C THR A 358 -20.11 25.36 2.36
N PHE A 359 -20.53 24.69 3.44
CA PHE A 359 -19.73 24.54 4.67
C PHE A 359 -18.36 23.92 4.40
N ILE A 360 -18.31 22.83 3.61
CA ILE A 360 -17.04 22.17 3.26
C ILE A 360 -16.10 23.12 2.53
N LEU A 361 -16.63 23.88 1.55
CA LEU A 361 -15.83 24.83 0.78
C LEU A 361 -15.33 25.99 1.65
N GLU A 362 -16.18 26.54 2.51
CA GLU A 362 -15.81 27.60 3.45
C GLU A 362 -14.73 27.11 4.41
N HIS A 363 -14.91 25.95 5.04
CA HIS A 363 -13.93 25.36 5.94
C HIS A 363 -12.60 25.03 5.25
N ALA A 364 -12.62 24.51 4.03
CA ALA A 364 -11.39 24.29 3.26
C ALA A 364 -10.66 25.61 2.91
N GLN A 365 -11.40 26.72 2.81
CA GLN A 365 -10.86 28.05 2.55
C GLN A 365 -10.39 28.77 3.82
N GLU A 366 -10.84 28.37 5.01
CA GLU A 366 -10.39 28.93 6.29
C GLU A 366 -8.85 28.86 6.41
N GLU A 367 -8.26 29.91 7.01
CA GLU A 367 -6.81 29.98 7.19
C GLU A 367 -6.37 29.04 8.33
N GLU A 368 -6.08 27.79 8.00
CA GLU A 368 -5.30 26.94 8.90
C GLU A 368 -3.87 27.50 9.07
N LYS A 369 -3.35 27.49 10.31
CA LYS A 369 -1.96 27.88 10.60
C LYS A 369 -0.92 26.89 10.04
N THR A 370 -1.36 25.71 9.62
CA THR A 370 -0.54 24.59 9.16
C THR A 370 -1.02 24.11 7.80
N TYR A 371 -0.10 23.78 6.90
CA TYR A 371 -0.45 23.23 5.59
C TYR A 371 -1.18 21.89 5.71
N ASN A 372 -2.31 21.76 5.01
CA ASN A 372 -3.05 20.51 4.85
C ASN A 372 -3.34 20.27 3.36
N LEU A 373 -2.83 19.16 2.82
CA LEU A 373 -3.03 18.77 1.42
C LEU A 373 -4.51 18.63 1.06
N VAL A 374 -5.29 18.02 1.96
CA VAL A 374 -6.70 17.73 1.74
C VAL A 374 -7.52 19.02 1.74
N GLY A 375 -7.23 19.93 2.67
CA GLY A 375 -7.84 21.27 2.68
C GLY A 375 -7.54 22.04 1.39
N GLU A 376 -6.29 22.03 0.91
CA GLU A 376 -5.93 22.63 -0.38
C GLU A 376 -6.63 21.98 -1.57
N LEU A 377 -6.73 20.65 -1.60
CA LEU A 377 -7.46 19.92 -2.64
C LEU A 377 -8.93 20.33 -2.68
N LEU A 378 -9.60 20.41 -1.54
CA LEU A 378 -11.01 20.79 -1.41
C LEU A 378 -11.24 22.27 -1.76
N ALA A 379 -10.30 23.15 -1.41
CA ALA A 379 -10.39 24.58 -1.73
C ALA A 379 -10.15 24.90 -3.22
N THR A 380 -9.57 23.96 -3.98
CA THR A 380 -9.20 24.16 -5.38
C THR A 380 -10.37 23.80 -6.30
N ALA A 381 -11.00 24.82 -6.89
CA ALA A 381 -12.07 24.62 -7.86
C ALA A 381 -11.57 23.91 -9.14
N PRO A 382 -12.25 22.84 -9.60
CA PRO A 382 -11.91 22.17 -10.86
C PRO A 382 -12.13 23.08 -12.07
N ASP A 383 -11.23 23.03 -13.07
CA ASP A 383 -11.44 23.72 -14.35
C ASP A 383 -12.26 22.84 -15.30
N TYR A 384 -13.58 22.90 -15.16
CA TYR A 384 -14.54 22.11 -15.94
C TYR A 384 -14.45 22.36 -17.46
N ASN A 385 -13.89 23.48 -17.90
CA ASN A 385 -13.69 23.78 -19.33
C ASN A 385 -12.71 22.82 -20.01
N LEU A 386 -11.88 22.10 -19.23
CA LEU A 386 -10.94 21.12 -19.74
C LEU A 386 -11.55 19.73 -19.93
N LEU A 387 -12.81 19.52 -19.52
CA LEU A 387 -13.47 18.22 -19.55
C LEU A 387 -14.40 18.09 -20.75
N THR A 388 -14.30 16.95 -21.45
CA THR A 388 -15.33 16.55 -22.41
C THR A 388 -16.55 16.03 -21.65
N ARG A 389 -17.71 16.01 -22.30
CA ARG A 389 -18.95 15.47 -21.70
C ARG A 389 -18.81 14.00 -21.30
N GLU A 390 -18.10 13.20 -22.11
CA GLU A 390 -17.86 11.79 -21.78
C GLU A 390 -17.04 11.65 -20.50
N LYS A 391 -15.96 12.45 -20.37
CA LYS A 391 -15.13 12.45 -19.15
C LYS A 391 -15.89 12.94 -17.93
N TYR A 392 -16.72 13.96 -18.07
CA TYR A 392 -17.55 14.44 -16.96
C TYR A 392 -18.58 13.40 -16.52
N THR A 393 -19.20 12.70 -17.47
CA THR A 393 -20.13 11.58 -17.18
C THR A 393 -19.43 10.44 -16.45
N GLU A 394 -18.18 10.14 -16.82
CA GLU A 394 -17.35 9.15 -16.15
C GLU A 394 -17.04 9.56 -14.70
N ILE A 395 -16.67 10.82 -14.47
CA ILE A 395 -16.42 11.37 -13.12
C ILE A 395 -17.67 11.24 -12.25
N VAL A 396 -18.82 11.67 -12.74
CA VAL A 396 -20.11 11.59 -12.03
C VAL A 396 -20.46 10.14 -11.70
N THR A 397 -20.28 9.23 -12.67
CA THR A 397 -20.58 7.81 -12.48
C THR A 397 -19.68 7.18 -11.43
N THR A 398 -18.39 7.49 -11.45
CA THR A 398 -17.41 7.01 -10.46
C THR A 398 -17.71 7.57 -9.08
N ALA A 399 -17.94 8.88 -8.96
CA ALA A 399 -18.26 9.54 -7.70
C ALA A 399 -19.51 8.95 -7.03
N PHE A 400 -20.59 8.77 -7.80
CA PHE A 400 -21.82 8.15 -7.32
C PHE A 400 -21.57 6.74 -6.75
N ARG A 401 -20.84 5.90 -7.48
CA ARG A 401 -20.58 4.51 -7.06
C ARG A 401 -19.72 4.40 -5.82
N LEU A 402 -18.67 5.22 -5.74
CA LEU A 402 -17.81 5.27 -4.55
C LEU A 402 -18.60 5.75 -3.33
N SER A 403 -19.50 6.74 -3.52
CA SER A 403 -20.36 7.24 -2.45
C SER A 403 -21.33 6.18 -1.94
N VAL A 404 -22.03 5.47 -2.85
CA VAL A 404 -22.94 4.37 -2.46
C VAL A 404 -22.19 3.24 -1.75
N PHE A 405 -20.96 2.95 -2.18
CA PHE A 405 -20.12 1.97 -1.50
C PHE A 405 -19.74 2.38 -0.08
N HIS A 406 -19.35 3.64 0.13
CA HIS A 406 -18.93 4.14 1.44
C HIS A 406 -20.06 4.18 2.48
N LEU A 407 -21.31 4.30 2.05
CA LEU A 407 -22.49 4.31 2.94
C LEU A 407 -22.85 2.93 3.53
N GLN A 408 -22.15 1.85 3.15
CA GLN A 408 -22.38 0.47 3.60
C GLN A 408 -21.30 -0.02 4.56
#